data_AF-A0AB38Q090-F1
#
_entry.id   AF-A0AB38Q090-F1
#
_cell.length_a   1.000
_cell.length_b   1.000
_cell.length_c   1.000
_cell.angle_alpha   90.00
_cell.angle_beta   90.00
_cell.angle_gamma   90.00
#
_symmetry.space_group_name_H-M   'P 1'
#
loop_
_entity.id
_entity.type
_entity.pdbx_description
1 polymer ?
#
loop_
_entity_poly.entity_id
_entity_poly.type
_entity_poly.pdbx_seq_one_letter_code
_entity_poly.pdbx_strand_id
1 'polypeptide(L)' 'MRRFNNSIEITKRTLEKKEALILRLNKKPLSEEDINHYAKVFGFDTDEYTKEEKRLLAMDRILYWHYA' A
#
# COMPACT_ATOMS: atom_id res chain seq x y z
N MET A 1 26.47 3.02 3.03
CA MET A 1 25.09 2.56 3.25
C MET A 1 24.11 3.33 2.34
N ARG A 2 24.16 3.15 1.01
CA ARG A 2 23.36 3.92 0.02
C ARG A 2 22.36 3.09 -0.80
N ARG A 3 22.42 1.75 -0.73
CA ARG A 3 21.59 0.86 -1.57
C ARG A 3 20.17 0.61 -1.01
N PHE A 4 19.99 0.71 0.31
CA PHE A 4 18.68 0.48 0.94
C PHE A 4 17.69 1.64 0.69
N ASN A 5 18.16 2.89 0.68
CA ASN A 5 17.31 4.06 0.42
C ASN A 5 16.76 4.08 -1.01
N ASN A 6 17.52 3.65 -2.02
CA ASN A 6 17.03 3.55 -3.40
C ASN A 6 15.90 2.52 -3.54
N SER A 7 15.96 1.41 -2.79
CA SER A 7 14.90 0.40 -2.81
C SER A 7 13.59 0.95 -2.26
N ILE A 8 13.65 1.71 -1.17
CA ILE A 8 12.49 2.34 -0.55
C ILE A 8 11.90 3.41 -1.47
N GLU A 9 12.74 4.21 -2.14
CA GLU A 9 12.26 5.26 -3.04
C GLU A 9 11.59 4.70 -4.30
N ILE A 10 12.13 3.63 -4.89
CA ILE A 10 11.51 2.92 -6.02
C ILE A 10 10.18 2.29 -5.59
N THR A 11 10.15 1.69 -4.41
CA THR A 11 8.95 1.09 -3.83
C THR A 11 7.89 2.17 -3.60
N LYS A 12 8.26 3.31 -3.03
CA LYS A 12 7.38 4.46 -2.80
C LYS A 12 6.78 5.01 -4.09
N ARG A 13 7.59 5.26 -5.13
CA ARG A 13 7.09 5.72 -6.45
C ARG A 13 6.14 4.72 -7.10
N THR A 14 6.41 3.43 -6.93
CA THR A 14 5.55 2.35 -7.47
C THR A 14 4.21 2.34 -6.73
N LEU A 15 4.25 2.48 -5.41
CA LEU A 15 3.09 2.52 -4.55
C LEU A 15 2.24 3.79 -4.77
N GLU A 16 2.85 4.96 -5.00
CA GLU A 16 2.15 6.20 -5.37
C GLU A 16 1.42 6.07 -6.72
N LYS A 17 2.06 5.44 -7.72
CA LYS A 17 1.40 5.18 -9.02
C LYS A 17 0.22 4.21 -8.87
N LYS A 18 0.38 3.20 -8.02
CA LYS A 18 -0.68 2.23 -7.69
C LYS A 18 -1.84 2.91 -6.95
N GLU A 19 -1.55 3.81 -6.02
CA GLU A 19 -2.54 4.65 -5.34
C GLU A 19 -3.36 5.48 -6.33
N ALA A 20 -2.70 6.17 -7.27
CA ALA A 20 -3.39 6.95 -8.30
C ALA A 20 -4.33 6.09 -9.16
N LEU A 21 -3.92 4.85 -9.48
CA LEU A 21 -4.75 3.90 -10.21
C LEU A 21 -5.97 3.46 -9.39
N ILE A 22 -5.80 3.09 -8.12
CA ILE A 22 -6.89 2.68 -7.23
C ILE A 22 -7.85 3.82 -6.98
N LEU A 23 -7.37 5.04 -6.71
CA LEU A 23 -8.24 6.22 -6.54
C LEU A 23 -9.07 6.48 -7.79
N ARG A 24 -8.50 6.24 -8.98
CA ARG A 24 -9.20 6.37 -10.25
C ARG A 24 -10.28 5.29 -10.44
N LEU A 25 -10.07 4.09 -9.90
CA LEU A 25 -10.98 2.94 -10.03
C LEU A 25 -12.06 2.90 -8.94
N ASN A 26 -11.66 3.05 -7.67
CA ASN A 26 -12.54 3.01 -6.50
C ASN A 26 -13.24 4.35 -6.22
N LYS A 27 -12.85 5.45 -6.91
CA LYS A 27 -13.34 6.83 -6.74
C LYS A 27 -13.24 7.40 -5.31
N LYS A 28 -12.76 6.63 -4.34
CA LYS A 28 -12.61 7.00 -2.93
C LYS A 28 -11.28 6.45 -2.38
N PRO A 29 -10.58 7.22 -1.53
CA PRO A 29 -9.44 6.70 -0.77
C PRO A 29 -9.89 5.57 0.16
N LEU A 30 -8.96 4.66 0.48
CA LEU A 30 -9.22 3.61 1.47
C LEU A 30 -9.53 4.24 2.83
N SER A 31 -10.56 3.72 3.49
CA SER A 31 -10.83 4.09 4.88
C SER A 31 -9.78 3.49 5.80
N GLU A 32 -9.68 4.04 7.01
CA GLU A 32 -8.79 3.50 8.05
C GLU A 32 -9.19 2.08 8.45
N GLU A 33 -10.49 1.77 8.41
CA GLU A 33 -11.03 0.43 8.62
C GLU A 33 -10.57 -0.55 7.53
N ASP A 34 -10.60 -0.13 6.26
CA ASP A 34 -10.11 -0.95 5.14
C ASP A 34 -8.62 -1.25 5.31
N ILE A 35 -7.81 -0.23 5.62
CA ILE A 35 -6.36 -0.38 5.80
C ILE A 35 -6.07 -1.37 6.94
N ASN A 36 -6.77 -1.23 8.07
CA ASN A 36 -6.61 -2.13 9.22
C ASN A 36 -7.08 -3.56 8.90
N HIS A 37 -8.18 -3.71 8.16
CA HIS A 37 -8.65 -5.01 7.70
C HIS A 37 -7.60 -5.70 6.85
N TYR A 38 -7.07 -5.02 5.83
CA TYR A 38 -6.05 -5.58 4.95
C TYR A 38 -4.72 -5.84 5.67
N ALA A 39 -4.32 -4.97 6.61
CA ALA A 39 -3.13 -5.19 7.43
C ALA A 39 -3.20 -6.51 8.20
N LYS A 40 -4.37 -6.82 8.80
CA LYS A 40 -4.59 -8.07 9.52
C LYS A 40 -4.63 -9.27 8.58
N VAL A 41 -5.41 -9.19 7.50
CA VAL A 41 -5.60 -10.29 6.55
C VAL A 41 -4.27 -10.71 5.90
N PHE A 42 -3.40 -9.74 5.61
CA PHE A 42 -2.14 -9.99 4.91
C PHE A 42 -0.90 -9.96 5.82
N GLY A 43 -1.08 -9.90 7.15
CA GLY A 43 0.00 -10.06 8.12
C GLY A 43 1.01 -8.91 8.19
N PHE A 44 0.60 -7.69 7.83
CA PHE A 44 1.42 -6.47 7.99
C PHE A 44 0.86 -5.52 9.06
N ASP A 45 -0.01 -6.03 9.94
CA ASP A 45 -0.47 -5.31 11.14
C ASP A 45 0.57 -5.39 12.26
N THR A 46 1.75 -4.82 12.02
CA THR A 46 2.85 -4.71 12.98
C THR A 46 3.24 -3.25 13.18
N ASP A 47 4.00 -2.97 14.23
CA ASP A 47 4.56 -1.63 14.50
C ASP A 47 5.75 -1.30 13.58
N GLU A 48 6.19 -2.27 12.76
CA GLU A 48 7.26 -2.11 11.78
C GLU A 48 6.88 -1.19 10.63
N TYR A 49 5.57 -1.00 10.40
CA TYR A 49 5.04 -0.21 9.29
C TYR A 49 4.29 1.03 9.78
N THR A 50 4.64 2.17 9.19
CA THR A 50 3.90 3.42 9.38
C THR A 50 2.50 3.32 8.77
N LYS A 51 1.59 4.22 9.19
CA LYS A 51 0.23 4.32 8.63
C LYS A 51 0.23 4.48 7.10
N GLU A 52 1.20 5.24 6.56
CA GLU A 52 1.37 5.44 5.12
C GLU A 52 1.78 4.14 4.42
N GLU A 53 2.73 3.39 4.99
CA GLU A 53 3.18 2.10 4.45
C GLU A 53 2.07 1.05 4.50
N LYS A 54 1.30 0.99 5.59
CA LYS A 54 0.12 0.12 5.69
C LYS A 54 -0.92 0.47 4.63
N ARG A 55 -1.18 1.76 4.36
CA ARG A 55 -2.08 2.21 3.27
C ARG A 55 -1.59 1.69 1.92
N LEU A 56 -0.32 1.90 1.62
CA LEU A 56 0.26 1.54 0.35
C LEU A 56 0.32 0.01 0.14
N LEU A 57 0.62 -0.77 1.18
CA LEU A 57 0.58 -2.23 1.14
C LEU A 57 -0.85 -2.75 0.94
N ALA A 58 -1.84 -2.18 1.63
CA ALA A 58 -3.24 -2.52 1.42
C ALA A 58 -3.66 -2.25 -0.05
N MET A 59 -3.25 -1.12 -0.60
CA MET A 59 -3.45 -0.75 -2.00
C MET A 59 -2.84 -1.75 -2.98
N ASP A 60 -1.58 -2.13 -2.76
CA ASP A 60 -0.89 -3.12 -3.58
C ASP A 60 -1.65 -4.46 -3.64
N ARG A 61 -2.16 -4.91 -2.49
CA ARG A 61 -2.90 -6.16 -2.38
C ARG A 61 -4.25 -6.10 -3.09
N ILE A 62 -5.00 -5.00 -2.97
CA ILE A 62 -6.26 -4.82 -3.69
C ILE A 62 -6.05 -4.91 -5.20
N LEU A 63 -5.01 -4.25 -5.71
CA LEU A 63 -4.67 -4.30 -7.13
C LEU A 63 -4.30 -5.71 -7.59
N TYR A 64 -3.51 -6.43 -6.80
CA TYR A 64 -3.18 -7.82 -7.10
C TYR A 64 -4.44 -8.68 -7.25
N TRP A 65 -5.43 -8.51 -6.37
CA TRP A 65 -6.66 -9.32 -6.44
C TRP A 65 -7.66 -8.89 -7.53
N HIS A 66 -7.67 -7.61 -7.92
CA HIS A 66 -8.61 -7.10 -8.92
C HIS A 66 -8.08 -7.17 -10.35
N TYR A 67 -6.75 -7.30 -10.53
CA TYR A 67 -6.10 -7.22 -11.84
C TYR A 67 -5.11 -8.36 -12.13
N ALA A 68 -5.04 -9.39 -11.29
CA ALA A 68 -4.37 -10.66 -11.60
C ALA A 68 -5.36 -11.67 -12.21
#